data_AF-U1NGT6-F1
#
_entry.id   AF-U1NGT6-F1
#
_cell.length_a   1.000
_cell.length_b   1.000
_cell.length_c   1.000
_cell.angle_alpha   90.00
_cell.angle_beta   90.00
_cell.angle_gamma   90.00
#
_symmetry.space_group_name_H-M   'P 1'
#
loop_
_entity.id
_entity.type
_entity.pdbx_description
1 polymer ?
#
loop_
_entity_poly.entity_id
_entity_poly.type
_entity_poly.pdbx_seq_one_letter_code
_entity_poly.pdbx_strand_id
1 'polypeptide(L)'
;MRRPSLSWAVETVPETLSKFSREFVMGVVLNLALIIGVIVFEWNLADIAVMYLIEIGVVYLLFCSAALFAPQPVDDLDGEAWNTEPTALQPISLLPPVYWRNITFIGQKSIFTMCVAAVVTPVLSNYDLDPGIPLSVICAVVSIIIFQLMRVWQHFIANQSYQEKSPADALTFAFAPVTELILILLYVIAPITVVLAGTAIALNIDISSRLVLLIYLIPIGMIRAWIGSLDPETDDLEINFN
;
A
#
# COMPACT_ATOMS: atom_id res chain seq x y z
N MET A 1 -17.82 40.02 -9.07
CA MET A 1 -17.33 38.90 -8.23
C MET A 1 -18.53 38.16 -7.66
N ARG A 2 -18.82 36.94 -8.15
CA ARG A 2 -19.95 36.11 -7.72
C ARG A 2 -19.46 35.19 -6.59
N ARG A 3 -20.11 35.20 -5.43
CA ARG A 3 -19.79 34.26 -4.34
C ARG A 3 -20.20 32.85 -4.78
N PRO A 4 -19.32 31.83 -4.74
CA PRO A 4 -19.72 30.46 -5.01
C PRO A 4 -20.69 30.03 -3.90
N SER A 5 -21.89 29.60 -4.27
CA SER A 5 -22.89 29.07 -3.34
C SER A 5 -22.53 27.64 -2.95
N LEU A 6 -22.78 27.26 -1.69
CA LEU A 6 -22.56 25.89 -1.20
C LEU A 6 -23.29 24.82 -2.03
N SER A 7 -24.43 25.18 -2.65
CA SER A 7 -25.16 24.28 -3.56
C SER A 7 -24.36 23.89 -4.80
N TRP A 8 -23.56 24.81 -5.35
CA TRP A 8 -22.70 24.53 -6.50
C TRP A 8 -21.59 23.55 -6.14
N ALA A 9 -20.98 23.68 -4.96
CA ALA A 9 -19.98 22.71 -4.50
C ALA A 9 -20.60 21.31 -4.27
N VAL A 10 -21.82 21.23 -3.74
CA VAL A 10 -22.51 19.96 -3.49
C VAL A 10 -22.96 19.26 -4.77
N GLU A 11 -23.31 19.99 -5.83
CA GLU A 11 -23.66 19.41 -7.15
C GLU A 11 -22.44 19.08 -8.02
N THR A 12 -21.36 19.88 -7.94
CA THR A 12 -20.18 19.68 -8.78
C THR A 12 -19.28 18.54 -8.27
N VAL A 13 -19.25 18.29 -6.97
CA VAL A 13 -18.44 17.22 -6.35
C VAL A 13 -18.85 15.81 -6.81
N PRO A 14 -20.15 15.42 -6.82
CA PRO A 14 -20.57 14.11 -7.35
C PRO A 14 -20.25 13.91 -8.83
N GLU A 15 -20.42 14.95 -9.65
CA GLU A 15 -20.23 14.87 -11.10
C GLU A 15 -18.74 14.77 -11.47
N THR A 16 -17.87 15.48 -10.73
CA THR A 16 -16.41 15.32 -10.85
C THR A 16 -15.92 13.99 -10.28
N LEU A 17 -16.49 13.52 -9.15
CA LEU A 17 -16.22 12.19 -8.58
C LEU A 17 -16.59 11.04 -9.54
N SER A 18 -17.63 11.22 -10.38
CA SER A 18 -18.01 10.22 -11.40
C SER A 18 -16.96 10.01 -12.49
N LYS A 19 -16.00 10.94 -12.62
CA LYS A 19 -14.92 10.91 -13.60
C LYS A 19 -13.61 10.32 -13.06
N PHE A 20 -13.52 10.06 -11.76
CA PHE A 20 -12.36 9.41 -11.16
C PHE A 20 -12.43 7.90 -11.30
N SER A 21 -11.29 7.24 -11.46
CA SER A 21 -11.22 5.79 -11.49
C SER A 21 -11.82 5.20 -10.22
N ARG A 22 -12.40 3.99 -10.32
CA ARG A 22 -12.97 3.27 -9.17
C ARG A 22 -11.95 3.16 -8.03
N GLU A 23 -10.68 3.02 -8.36
CA GLU A 23 -9.57 2.90 -7.43
C GLU A 23 -9.31 4.20 -6.65
N PHE A 24 -9.37 5.36 -7.31
CA PHE A 24 -9.27 6.65 -6.64
C PHE A 24 -10.39 6.84 -5.61
N VAL A 25 -11.64 6.55 -5.99
CA VAL A 25 -12.81 6.67 -5.09
C VAL A 25 -12.66 5.71 -3.91
N MET A 26 -12.22 4.49 -4.15
CA MET A 26 -11.93 3.52 -3.08
C MET A 26 -10.81 4.02 -2.16
N GLY A 27 -9.75 4.61 -2.70
CA GLY A 27 -8.68 5.23 -1.91
C GLY A 27 -9.20 6.35 -1.00
N VAL A 28 -10.07 7.21 -1.51
CA VAL A 28 -10.72 8.27 -0.70
C VAL A 28 -11.61 7.67 0.39
N VAL A 29 -12.42 6.65 0.09
CA VAL A 29 -13.29 5.98 1.07
C VAL A 29 -12.46 5.32 2.18
N LEU A 30 -11.39 4.61 1.83
CA LEU A 30 -10.49 3.98 2.79
C LEU A 30 -9.79 5.02 3.66
N ASN A 31 -9.40 6.16 3.09
CA ASN A 31 -8.82 7.25 3.88
C ASN A 31 -9.83 7.89 4.84
N LEU A 32 -11.09 8.06 4.42
CA LEU A 32 -12.15 8.54 5.30
C LEU A 32 -12.43 7.55 6.43
N ALA A 33 -12.45 6.25 6.12
CA ALA A 33 -12.59 5.21 7.13
C ALA A 33 -11.44 5.25 8.15
N LEU A 34 -10.21 5.49 7.71
CA LEU A 34 -9.05 5.68 8.58
C LEU A 34 -9.21 6.92 9.47
N ILE A 35 -9.62 8.06 8.91
CA ILE A 35 -9.88 9.29 9.68
C ILE A 35 -10.99 9.07 10.72
N ILE A 36 -12.08 8.40 10.35
CA ILE A 36 -13.15 8.02 11.27
C ILE A 36 -12.59 7.13 12.37
N GLY A 37 -11.72 6.16 12.03
CA GLY A 37 -11.08 5.30 13.00
C GLY A 37 -10.26 6.07 14.03
N VAL A 38 -9.49 7.06 13.60
CA VAL A 38 -8.70 7.95 14.46
C VAL A 38 -9.56 8.79 15.39
N ILE A 39 -10.70 9.29 14.89
CA ILE A 39 -11.61 10.13 15.69
C ILE A 39 -12.41 9.29 16.69
N VAL A 40 -12.97 8.15 16.25
CA VAL A 40 -13.91 7.33 17.03
C VAL A 40 -13.21 6.34 17.97
N PHE A 41 -12.17 5.66 17.49
CA PHE A 41 -11.41 4.68 18.27
C PHE A 41 -10.17 5.27 18.93
N GLU A 42 -10.00 6.59 18.83
CA GLU A 42 -8.91 7.34 19.48
C GLU A 42 -7.50 6.89 19.09
N TRP A 43 -7.34 6.31 17.89
CA TRP A 43 -6.04 5.80 17.44
C TRP A 43 -4.99 6.91 17.46
N ASN A 44 -3.83 6.57 18.02
CA ASN A 44 -2.68 7.45 18.00
C ASN A 44 -1.86 7.24 16.71
N LEU A 45 -0.83 8.06 16.50
CA LEU A 45 0.02 7.97 15.31
C LEU A 45 0.74 6.61 15.20
N ALA A 46 1.10 6.00 16.34
CA ALA A 46 1.75 4.69 16.35
C ALA A 46 0.80 3.58 15.90
N ASP A 47 -0.47 3.60 16.33
CA ASP A 47 -1.49 2.64 15.88
C ASP A 47 -1.66 2.71 14.36
N ILE A 48 -1.78 3.92 13.81
CA ILE A 48 -1.91 4.15 12.36
C ILE A 48 -0.66 3.64 11.63
N ALA A 49 0.54 3.95 12.16
CA ALA A 49 1.79 3.50 11.59
C ALA A 49 1.88 1.97 11.59
N VAL A 50 1.61 1.31 12.72
CA VAL A 50 1.62 -0.16 12.82
C VAL A 50 0.62 -0.80 11.87
N MET A 51 -0.59 -0.27 11.77
CA MET A 51 -1.60 -0.75 10.82
C MET A 51 -1.10 -0.70 9.38
N TYR A 52 -0.43 0.39 9.01
CA TYR A 52 0.16 0.55 7.68
C TYR A 52 1.35 -0.39 7.44
N LEU A 53 2.18 -0.63 8.46
CA LEU A 53 3.28 -1.59 8.39
C LEU A 53 2.79 -3.04 8.24
N ILE A 54 1.71 -3.39 8.94
CA ILE A 54 1.03 -4.68 8.78
C ILE A 54 0.48 -4.81 7.37
N GLU A 55 -0.14 -3.75 6.82
CA GLU A 55 -0.62 -3.73 5.44
C GLU A 55 0.51 -4.02 4.44
N ILE A 56 1.65 -3.35 4.57
CA ILE A 56 2.83 -3.60 3.73
C ILE A 56 3.26 -5.07 3.84
N GLY A 57 3.38 -5.60 5.06
CA GLY A 57 3.78 -6.98 5.28
C GLY A 57 2.82 -7.99 4.66
N VAL A 58 1.50 -7.77 4.81
CA VAL A 58 0.45 -8.61 4.24
C VAL A 58 0.46 -8.55 2.71
N VAL A 59 0.52 -7.36 2.11
CA VAL A 59 0.59 -7.19 0.66
C VAL A 59 1.83 -7.88 0.11
N TYR A 60 2.99 -7.63 0.72
CA TYR A 60 4.24 -8.25 0.31
C TYR A 60 4.16 -9.78 0.33
N LEU A 61 3.67 -10.36 1.43
CA LEU A 61 3.53 -11.81 1.56
C LEU A 61 2.58 -12.40 0.52
N LEU A 62 1.40 -11.79 0.33
CA LEU A 62 0.39 -12.34 -0.57
C LEU A 62 0.82 -12.22 -2.04
N PHE A 63 1.35 -11.07 -2.48
CA PHE A 63 1.75 -10.88 -3.87
C PHE A 63 3.08 -11.58 -4.20
N CYS A 64 4.03 -11.69 -3.26
CA CYS A 64 5.19 -12.57 -3.46
C CYS A 64 4.75 -14.03 -3.60
N SER A 65 3.75 -14.47 -2.82
CA SER A 65 3.20 -15.82 -2.95
C SER A 65 2.51 -16.00 -4.31
N ALA A 66 1.77 -15.00 -4.80
CA ALA A 66 1.17 -15.03 -6.13
C ALA A 66 2.22 -15.08 -7.25
N ALA A 67 3.33 -14.34 -7.10
CA ALA A 67 4.45 -14.30 -8.05
C ALA A 67 5.08 -15.70 -8.26
N LEU A 68 5.01 -16.60 -7.28
CA LEU A 68 5.52 -17.96 -7.42
C LEU A 68 4.78 -18.81 -8.46
N PHE A 69 3.52 -18.44 -8.76
CA PHE A 69 2.65 -19.15 -9.69
C PHE A 69 2.68 -18.59 -11.12
N ALA A 70 3.33 -17.43 -11.33
CA ALA A 70 3.40 -16.74 -12.61
C ALA A 70 4.34 -17.47 -13.60
N PRO A 71 3.86 -17.97 -14.75
CA PRO A 71 4.67 -18.74 -15.68
C PRO A 71 5.43 -17.88 -16.70
N GLN A 72 4.96 -16.66 -16.99
CA GLN A 72 5.56 -15.82 -18.03
C GLN A 72 6.98 -15.38 -17.64
N PRO A 73 7.88 -15.24 -18.62
CA PRO A 73 9.20 -14.67 -18.38
C PRO A 73 9.08 -13.20 -17.95
N VAL A 74 10.13 -12.70 -17.30
CA VAL A 74 10.27 -11.27 -17.00
C VAL A 74 11.01 -10.62 -18.16
N ASP A 75 10.40 -9.60 -18.75
CA ASP A 75 11.03 -8.80 -19.79
C ASP A 75 12.31 -8.12 -19.25
N ASP A 76 13.31 -7.93 -20.12
CA ASP A 76 14.62 -7.34 -19.82
C ASP A 76 15.58 -8.13 -18.88
N LEU A 77 15.22 -9.35 -18.47
CA LEU A 77 16.15 -10.24 -17.76
C LEU A 77 16.81 -11.27 -18.69
N ASP A 78 18.08 -11.03 -19.02
CA ASP A 78 18.91 -11.99 -19.75
C ASP A 78 19.28 -13.19 -18.85
N GLY A 79 18.81 -14.38 -19.24
CA GLY A 79 19.24 -15.63 -18.61
C GLY A 79 18.56 -16.86 -19.21
N GLU A 80 19.28 -17.99 -19.31
CA GLU A 80 18.70 -19.26 -19.78
C GLU A 80 17.44 -19.67 -19.00
N ALA A 81 17.37 -19.27 -17.72
CA ALA A 81 16.23 -19.49 -16.86
C ALA A 81 14.94 -18.82 -17.35
N TRP A 82 15.01 -17.74 -18.14
CA TRP A 82 13.86 -17.01 -18.69
C TRP A 82 13.56 -17.39 -20.15
N ASN A 83 14.57 -17.86 -20.89
CA ASN A 83 14.44 -18.31 -22.28
C ASN A 83 13.98 -19.77 -22.44
N THR A 84 13.93 -20.54 -21.36
CA THR A 84 13.55 -21.96 -21.36
C THR A 84 12.17 -22.16 -20.71
N GLU A 85 11.49 -23.24 -21.09
CA GLU A 85 10.26 -23.65 -20.42
C GLU A 85 10.47 -23.81 -18.90
N PRO A 86 9.59 -23.23 -18.07
CA PRO A 86 9.77 -23.23 -16.62
C PRO A 86 9.62 -24.63 -16.01
N THR A 87 10.55 -24.98 -15.11
CA THR A 87 10.43 -26.19 -14.27
C THR A 87 9.32 -26.01 -13.23
N ALA A 88 8.17 -26.65 -13.48
CA ALA A 88 7.03 -26.66 -12.57
C ALA A 88 7.26 -27.63 -11.39
N LEU A 89 7.22 -27.10 -10.17
CA LEU A 89 7.06 -27.87 -8.95
C LEU A 89 5.60 -27.82 -8.58
N GLN A 90 4.95 -28.96 -8.35
CA GLN A 90 3.55 -29.00 -7.92
C GLN A 90 3.50 -29.44 -6.45
N PRO A 91 3.46 -28.52 -5.47
CA PRO A 91 3.54 -28.86 -4.06
C PRO A 91 2.32 -29.66 -3.59
N ILE A 92 1.14 -29.27 -4.07
CA ILE A 92 -0.17 -29.86 -3.75
C ILE A 92 -1.01 -29.77 -5.03
N SER A 93 -1.82 -30.79 -5.33
CA SER A 93 -2.65 -30.85 -6.54
C SER A 93 -3.72 -29.75 -6.63
N LEU A 94 -4.02 -29.07 -5.51
CA LEU A 94 -5.05 -28.04 -5.39
C LEU A 94 -4.51 -26.62 -5.63
N LEU A 95 -3.18 -26.44 -5.61
CA LEU A 95 -2.53 -25.15 -5.83
C LEU A 95 -1.94 -25.07 -7.25
N PRO A 96 -1.84 -23.86 -7.83
CA PRO A 96 -1.11 -23.68 -9.08
C PRO A 96 0.35 -24.13 -8.94
N PRO A 97 1.01 -24.53 -10.04
CA PRO A 97 2.41 -24.93 -10.01
C PRO A 97 3.30 -23.77 -9.57
N VAL A 98 4.29 -24.06 -8.73
CA VAL A 98 5.32 -23.14 -8.28
C VAL A 98 6.55 -23.30 -9.15
N TYR A 99 7.14 -22.18 -9.59
CA TYR A 99 8.32 -22.20 -10.45
C TYR A 99 9.60 -21.89 -9.67
N TRP A 100 10.61 -22.76 -9.77
CA TRP A 100 11.88 -22.59 -9.05
C TRP A 100 12.61 -21.28 -9.41
N ARG A 101 12.54 -20.87 -10.68
CA ARG A 101 13.13 -19.60 -11.13
C ARG A 101 12.52 -18.40 -10.39
N ASN A 102 11.23 -18.44 -10.08
CA ASN A 102 10.52 -17.37 -9.39
C ASN A 102 10.96 -17.27 -7.93
N ILE A 103 11.25 -18.39 -7.26
CA ILE A 103 11.78 -18.40 -5.88
C ILE A 103 13.12 -17.66 -5.83
N THR A 104 14.02 -17.97 -6.78
CA THR A 104 15.34 -17.31 -6.87
C THR A 104 15.18 -15.82 -7.16
N PHE A 105 14.28 -15.47 -8.08
CA PHE A 105 14.01 -14.08 -8.46
C PHE A 105 13.48 -13.24 -7.28
N ILE A 106 12.48 -13.74 -6.56
CA ILE A 106 11.95 -13.08 -5.35
C ILE A 106 13.02 -13.00 -4.26
N GLY A 107 13.81 -14.06 -4.09
CA GLY A 107 14.91 -14.11 -3.14
C GLY A 107 15.96 -13.02 -3.37
N GLN A 108 16.31 -12.74 -4.63
CA GLN A 108 17.23 -11.65 -4.97
C GLN A 108 16.65 -10.27 -4.61
N LYS A 109 15.34 -10.06 -4.83
CA LYS A 109 14.65 -8.82 -4.48
C LYS A 109 14.40 -8.66 -2.96
N SER A 110 14.59 -9.73 -2.18
CA SER A 110 14.43 -9.71 -0.71
C SER A 110 15.42 -8.79 0.01
N ILE A 111 16.56 -8.41 -0.59
CA ILE A 111 17.52 -7.47 0.03
C ILE A 111 16.86 -6.10 0.25
N PHE A 112 16.14 -5.61 -0.75
CA PHE A 112 15.41 -4.34 -0.65
C PHE A 112 14.34 -4.41 0.44
N THR A 113 13.58 -5.50 0.48
CA THR A 113 12.58 -5.76 1.54
C THR A 113 13.23 -5.83 2.92
N MET A 114 14.42 -6.42 3.04
CA MET A 114 15.16 -6.50 4.31
C MET A 114 15.59 -5.10 4.78
N CYS A 115 16.02 -4.22 3.88
CA CYS A 115 16.33 -2.83 4.22
C CYS A 115 15.09 -2.08 4.74
N VAL A 116 13.95 -2.23 4.08
CA VAL A 116 12.68 -1.64 4.55
C VAL A 116 12.30 -2.22 5.91
N ALA A 117 12.37 -3.55 6.07
CA ALA A 117 12.09 -4.22 7.34
C ALA A 117 13.01 -3.73 8.47
N ALA A 118 14.28 -3.45 8.20
CA ALA A 118 15.21 -2.92 9.19
C ALA A 118 14.80 -1.52 9.70
N VAL A 119 14.25 -0.67 8.83
CA VAL A 119 13.70 0.65 9.21
C VAL A 119 12.39 0.51 9.98
N VAL A 120 11.59 -0.49 9.64
CA VAL A 120 10.27 -0.76 10.24
C VAL A 120 10.37 -1.43 11.61
N THR A 121 11.35 -2.31 11.80
CA THR A 121 11.56 -3.09 13.04
C THR A 121 11.59 -2.24 14.32
N PRO A 122 12.33 -1.12 14.41
CA PRO A 122 12.32 -0.30 15.62
C PRO A 122 10.94 0.31 15.91
N VAL A 123 10.13 0.61 14.89
CA VAL A 123 8.76 1.12 15.11
C VAL A 123 7.88 0.04 15.72
N LEU A 124 7.97 -1.20 15.21
CA LEU A 124 7.23 -2.34 15.73
C LEU A 124 7.72 -2.79 17.12
N SER A 125 9.03 -2.71 17.40
CA SER A 125 9.57 -3.13 18.69
C SER A 125 9.27 -2.15 19.83
N ASN A 126 9.05 -0.88 19.51
CA ASN A 126 8.61 0.13 20.49
C ASN A 126 7.09 0.15 20.65
N TYR A 127 6.36 -0.63 19.86
CA TYR A 127 4.93 -0.82 20.05
C TYR A 127 4.72 -1.88 21.12
N ASP A 128 4.29 -1.46 22.32
CA ASP A 128 3.93 -2.40 23.37
C ASP A 128 2.76 -3.26 22.90
N LEU A 129 3.03 -4.54 22.66
CA LEU A 129 2.01 -5.57 22.47
C LEU A 129 1.39 -5.90 23.84
N ASP A 130 0.74 -4.91 24.44
CA ASP A 130 -0.02 -5.09 25.66
C ASP A 130 -1.14 -6.12 25.38
N PRO A 131 -1.48 -7.05 26.31
CA PRO A 131 -2.56 -8.01 26.10
C PRO A 131 -3.94 -7.37 25.83
N GLY A 132 -4.05 -6.04 26.00
CA GLY A 132 -5.22 -5.22 25.70
C GLY A 132 -5.25 -4.60 24.31
N ILE A 133 -4.73 -5.27 23.26
CA ILE A 133 -4.88 -4.78 21.87
C ILE A 133 -6.35 -4.43 21.61
N PRO A 134 -6.68 -3.18 21.24
CA PRO A 134 -8.06 -2.76 21.06
C PRO A 134 -8.75 -3.63 20.00
N LEU A 135 -9.98 -4.06 20.26
CA LEU A 135 -10.75 -4.87 19.31
C LEU A 135 -10.84 -4.21 17.92
N SER A 136 -10.86 -2.87 17.88
CA SER A 136 -10.83 -2.10 16.63
C SER A 136 -9.58 -2.37 15.79
N VAL A 137 -8.41 -2.51 16.43
CA VAL A 137 -7.13 -2.79 15.74
C VAL A 137 -7.17 -4.19 15.15
N ILE A 138 -7.65 -5.18 15.92
CA ILE A 138 -7.82 -6.56 15.44
C ILE A 138 -8.77 -6.61 14.24
N CYS A 139 -9.93 -5.95 14.33
CA CYS A 139 -10.88 -5.87 13.23
C CYS A 139 -10.28 -5.20 11.99
N ALA A 140 -9.47 -4.15 12.18
CA ALA A 140 -8.80 -3.48 11.08
C ALA A 140 -7.77 -4.38 10.40
N VAL A 141 -6.96 -5.13 11.18
CA VAL A 141 -5.98 -6.09 10.64
C VAL A 141 -6.69 -7.18 9.84
N VAL A 142 -7.76 -7.76 10.39
CA VAL A 142 -8.56 -8.78 9.69
C VAL A 142 -9.16 -8.20 8.41
N SER A 143 -9.66 -6.96 8.44
CA SER A 143 -10.21 -6.29 7.27
C SER A 143 -9.17 -6.07 6.18
N ILE A 144 -7.95 -5.67 6.55
CA ILE A 144 -6.82 -5.53 5.62
C ILE A 144 -6.49 -6.89 5.00
N ILE A 145 -6.37 -7.94 5.80
CA ILE A 145 -6.05 -9.28 5.29
C ILE A 145 -7.10 -9.74 4.28
N ILE A 146 -8.40 -9.62 4.61
CA ILE A 146 -9.49 -10.01 3.73
C ILE A 146 -9.46 -9.16 2.45
N PHE A 147 -9.28 -7.84 2.57
CA PHE A 147 -9.24 -6.93 1.43
C PHE A 147 -8.08 -7.26 0.48
N GLN A 148 -6.87 -7.49 1.00
CA GLN A 148 -5.72 -7.82 0.17
C GLN A 148 -5.84 -9.21 -0.44
N LEU A 149 -6.42 -10.18 0.28
CA LEU A 149 -6.72 -11.50 -0.26
C LEU A 149 -7.72 -11.43 -1.42
N MET A 150 -8.77 -10.59 -1.29
CA MET A 150 -9.72 -10.34 -2.38
C MET A 150 -9.04 -9.70 -3.60
N ARG A 151 -8.11 -8.75 -3.39
CA ARG A 151 -7.36 -8.14 -4.49
C ARG A 151 -6.51 -9.17 -5.23
N VAL A 152 -5.77 -10.01 -4.52
CA VAL A 152 -4.96 -11.08 -5.11
C VAL A 152 -5.83 -12.09 -5.83
N TRP A 153 -6.96 -12.48 -5.23
CA TRP A 153 -7.93 -13.34 -5.89
C TRP A 153 -8.41 -12.73 -7.20
N GLN A 154 -8.85 -11.47 -7.19
CA GLN A 154 -9.39 -10.80 -8.37
C GLN A 154 -8.35 -10.58 -9.48
N HIS A 155 -7.11 -10.22 -9.14
CA HIS A 155 -6.09 -9.82 -10.11
C HIS A 155 -5.22 -10.99 -10.60
N PHE A 156 -4.98 -11.99 -9.76
CA PHE A 156 -4.07 -13.09 -10.11
C PHE A 156 -4.80 -14.42 -10.30
N ILE A 157 -5.80 -14.74 -9.47
CA ILE A 157 -6.40 -16.07 -9.49
C ILE A 157 -7.66 -16.14 -10.37
N ALA A 158 -8.49 -15.10 -10.34
CA ALA A 158 -9.71 -15.03 -11.12
C ALA A 158 -9.38 -15.14 -12.61
N ASN A 159 -10.18 -15.95 -13.32
CA ASN A 159 -10.02 -16.25 -14.74
C ASN A 159 -8.64 -16.84 -15.12
N GLN A 160 -7.87 -17.38 -14.16
CA GLN A 160 -6.51 -17.88 -14.40
C GLN A 160 -5.55 -16.80 -14.94
N SER A 161 -5.80 -15.53 -14.61
CA SER A 161 -5.00 -14.39 -15.10
C SER A 161 -3.50 -14.53 -14.80
N TYR A 162 -3.13 -15.24 -13.72
CA TYR A 162 -1.74 -15.56 -13.41
C TYR A 162 -0.98 -16.21 -14.58
N GLN A 163 -1.65 -16.92 -15.50
CA GLN A 163 -1.00 -17.56 -16.66
C GLN A 163 -0.44 -16.56 -17.68
N GLU A 164 -0.97 -15.35 -17.68
CA GLU A 164 -0.57 -14.26 -18.59
C GLU A 164 0.34 -13.25 -17.91
N LYS A 165 0.67 -13.47 -16.62
CA LYS A 165 1.47 -12.55 -15.81
C LYS A 165 2.89 -13.04 -15.62
N SER A 166 3.82 -12.11 -15.56
CA SER A 166 5.21 -12.34 -15.14
C SER A 166 5.31 -12.24 -13.61
N PRO A 167 6.33 -12.85 -12.98
CA PRO A 167 6.57 -12.65 -11.55
C PRO A 167 6.95 -11.20 -11.22
N ALA A 168 7.43 -10.41 -12.19
CA ALA A 168 7.69 -8.99 -12.00
C ALA A 168 6.40 -8.19 -11.83
N ASP A 169 5.34 -8.52 -12.58
CA ASP A 169 4.03 -7.86 -12.47
C ASP A 169 3.48 -7.97 -11.05
N ALA A 170 3.59 -9.17 -10.45
CA ALA A 170 3.20 -9.40 -9.06
C ALA A 170 4.05 -8.62 -8.06
N LEU A 171 5.35 -8.48 -8.32
CA LEU A 171 6.24 -7.69 -7.47
C LEU A 171 5.95 -6.19 -7.54
N THR A 172 5.47 -5.67 -8.67
CA THR A 172 5.01 -4.27 -8.78
C THR A 172 3.92 -3.98 -7.75
N PHE A 173 2.94 -4.89 -7.62
CA PHE A 173 1.92 -4.78 -6.56
C PHE A 173 2.49 -4.99 -5.16
N ALA A 174 3.45 -5.90 -4.98
CA ALA A 174 4.09 -6.17 -3.69
C ALA A 174 4.86 -4.95 -3.16
N PHE A 175 5.47 -4.15 -4.05
CA PHE A 175 6.25 -2.96 -3.70
C PHE A 175 5.45 -1.66 -3.72
N ALA A 176 4.24 -1.63 -4.29
CA ALA A 176 3.41 -0.43 -4.33
C ALA A 176 3.21 0.22 -2.93
N PRO A 177 2.88 -0.51 -1.84
CA PRO A 177 2.77 0.08 -0.50
C PRO A 177 4.09 0.63 0.05
N VAL A 178 5.23 0.07 -0.38
CA VAL A 178 6.57 0.56 -0.01
C VAL A 178 6.85 1.88 -0.72
N THR A 179 6.51 1.99 -2.00
CA THR A 179 6.59 3.26 -2.74
C THR A 179 5.69 4.32 -2.10
N GLU A 180 4.44 3.96 -1.75
CA GLU A 180 3.54 4.82 -0.98
C GLU A 180 4.20 5.28 0.33
N LEU A 181 4.81 4.36 1.10
CA LEU A 181 5.49 4.67 2.35
C LEU A 181 6.61 5.71 2.16
N ILE A 182 7.45 5.51 1.14
CA ILE A 182 8.57 6.41 0.84
C ILE A 182 8.06 7.79 0.47
N LEU A 183 7.03 7.89 -0.39
CA LEU A 183 6.42 9.17 -0.75
C LEU A 183 5.77 9.85 0.45
N ILE A 184 5.04 9.11 1.29
CA ILE A 184 4.44 9.64 2.52
C ILE A 184 5.54 10.18 3.43
N LEU A 185 6.64 9.45 3.62
CA LEU A 185 7.73 9.88 4.49
C LEU A 185 8.38 11.17 3.97
N LEU A 186 8.69 11.23 2.67
CA LEU A 186 9.44 12.32 2.06
C LEU A 186 8.59 13.57 1.78
N TYR A 187 7.35 13.40 1.33
CA TYR A 187 6.48 14.49 0.89
C TYR A 187 5.41 14.88 1.90
N VAL A 188 5.16 14.07 2.94
CA VAL A 188 4.16 14.38 3.97
C VAL A 188 4.81 14.51 5.33
N ILE A 189 5.38 13.42 5.86
CA ILE A 189 5.85 13.38 7.24
C ILE A 189 6.99 14.38 7.45
N ALA A 190 8.05 14.31 6.64
CA ALA A 190 9.20 15.21 6.78
C ALA A 190 8.81 16.70 6.66
N PRO A 191 8.16 17.18 5.59
CA PRO A 191 7.86 18.61 5.44
C PRO A 191 6.86 19.12 6.46
N ILE A 192 5.80 18.36 6.77
CA ILE A 192 4.80 18.79 7.75
C ILE A 192 5.44 18.87 9.13
N THR A 193 6.28 17.89 9.50
CA THR A 193 6.97 17.91 10.80
C THR A 193 7.92 19.10 10.92
N VAL A 194 8.65 19.45 9.86
CA VAL A 194 9.53 20.64 9.84
C VAL A 194 8.71 21.92 10.03
N VAL A 195 7.59 22.07 9.32
CA VAL A 195 6.72 23.23 9.43
C VAL A 195 6.11 23.31 10.84
N LEU A 196 5.56 22.21 11.34
CA LEU A 196 4.98 22.15 12.68
C LEU A 196 6.01 22.47 13.75
N ALA A 197 7.17 21.81 13.75
CA ALA A 197 8.24 22.10 14.70
C ALA A 197 8.71 23.56 14.63
N GLY A 198 8.89 24.11 13.43
CA GLY A 198 9.24 25.51 13.23
C GLY A 198 8.19 26.47 13.80
N THR A 199 6.91 26.21 13.57
CA THR A 199 5.81 27.02 14.10
C THR A 199 5.66 26.89 15.62
N ALA A 200 5.82 25.69 16.19
CA ALA A 200 5.82 25.48 17.64
C ALA A 200 6.91 26.34 18.30
N ILE A 201 8.13 26.30 17.74
CA ILE A 201 9.27 27.05 18.29
C ILE A 201 9.04 28.56 18.14
N ALA A 202 8.60 29.02 16.96
CA ALA A 202 8.45 30.44 16.67
C ALA A 202 7.28 31.10 17.41
N LEU A 203 6.18 30.37 17.61
CA LEU A 203 4.92 30.91 18.14
C LEU A 203 4.58 30.37 19.54
N ASN A 204 5.39 29.46 20.09
CA ASN A 204 5.16 28.78 21.36
C ASN A 204 3.78 28.11 21.44
N ILE A 205 3.38 27.45 20.35
CA ILE A 205 2.09 26.75 20.22
C ILE A 205 2.26 25.29 20.64
N ASP A 206 1.28 24.77 21.39
CA ASP A 206 1.20 23.35 21.71
C ASP A 206 0.65 22.54 20.53
N ILE A 207 1.41 21.53 20.11
CA ILE A 207 1.11 20.66 18.95
C ILE A 207 0.56 19.29 19.41
N SER A 208 0.25 19.13 20.69
CA SER A 208 -0.23 17.87 21.27
C SER A 208 -1.67 17.50 20.88
N SER A 209 -2.37 18.34 20.12
CA SER A 209 -3.77 18.11 19.75
C SER A 209 -3.92 16.98 18.72
N ARG A 210 -4.90 16.10 18.94
CA ARG A 210 -5.28 15.03 17.98
C ARG A 210 -5.65 15.60 16.60
N LEU A 211 -6.12 16.84 16.52
CA LEU A 211 -6.43 17.51 15.25
C LEU A 211 -5.19 17.70 14.38
N VAL A 212 -4.00 17.73 14.97
CA VAL A 212 -2.73 17.76 14.22
C VAL A 212 -2.56 16.50 13.37
N LEU A 213 -3.09 15.35 13.79
CA LEU A 213 -3.07 14.12 12.98
C LEU A 213 -3.81 14.30 11.65
N LEU A 214 -4.87 15.11 11.61
CA LEU A 214 -5.60 15.38 10.37
C LEU A 214 -4.74 16.11 9.33
N ILE A 215 -3.78 16.93 9.78
CA ILE A 215 -2.81 17.62 8.91
C ILE A 215 -1.93 16.60 8.18
N TYR A 216 -1.63 15.45 8.81
CA TYR A 216 -0.89 14.35 8.17
C TYR A 216 -1.81 13.42 7.36
N LEU A 217 -2.98 13.07 7.91
CA LEU A 217 -3.87 12.06 7.32
C LEU A 217 -4.51 12.51 6.00
N ILE A 218 -4.82 13.80 5.85
CA ILE A 218 -5.42 14.31 4.60
C ILE A 218 -4.43 14.17 3.42
N PRO A 219 -3.17 14.65 3.50
CA PRO A 219 -2.18 14.42 2.45
C PRO A 219 -1.81 12.95 2.25
N ILE A 220 -1.72 12.15 3.33
CA ILE A 220 -1.48 10.70 3.21
C ILE A 220 -2.56 10.07 2.34
N GLY A 221 -3.83 10.32 2.65
CA GLY A 221 -4.95 9.81 1.86
C GLY A 221 -4.92 10.22 0.39
N MET A 222 -4.49 11.45 0.13
CA MET A 222 -4.35 11.96 -1.23
C MET A 222 -3.27 11.20 -2.01
N ILE A 223 -2.10 10.94 -1.40
CA ILE A 223 -1.04 10.13 -2.02
C ILE A 223 -1.54 8.71 -2.30
N ARG A 224 -2.23 8.08 -1.34
CA ARG A 224 -2.75 6.72 -1.50
C ARG A 224 -3.81 6.63 -2.59
N ALA A 225 -4.74 7.59 -2.64
CA ALA A 225 -5.75 7.64 -3.69
C ALA A 225 -5.14 7.93 -5.06
N TRP A 226 -4.11 8.79 -5.12
CA TRP A 226 -3.39 9.08 -6.35
C TRP A 226 -2.62 7.85 -6.85
N ILE A 227 -1.84 7.17 -5.99
CA ILE A 227 -1.14 5.93 -6.37
C ILE A 227 -2.13 4.84 -6.80
N GLY A 228 -3.22 4.64 -6.05
CA GLY A 228 -4.25 3.69 -6.48
C GLY A 228 -4.91 4.07 -7.81
N SER A 229 -4.90 5.34 -8.20
CA SER A 229 -5.41 5.74 -9.52
C SER A 229 -4.46 5.44 -10.68
N LEU A 230 -3.17 5.27 -10.37
CA LEU A 230 -2.15 4.85 -11.33
C LEU A 230 -2.26 3.32 -11.44
N ASP A 231 -3.17 2.87 -12.29
CA ASP A 231 -3.32 1.46 -12.61
C ASP A 231 -1.95 0.91 -13.08
N PRO A 232 -1.36 -0.08 -12.38
CA PRO A 232 -0.07 -0.64 -12.76
C PRO A 232 -0.11 -1.38 -14.11
N GLU A 233 -1.30 -1.62 -14.67
CA GLU A 233 -1.49 -2.26 -15.97
C GLU A 233 -1.67 -1.26 -17.14
N THR A 234 -1.89 0.03 -16.85
CA THR A 234 -2.00 1.09 -17.88
C THR A 234 -0.91 2.15 -17.72
N ASP A 235 0.34 1.81 -18.07
CA ASP A 235 1.32 2.70 -18.73
C ASP A 235 1.53 4.15 -18.21
N ASP A 236 1.44 4.42 -16.90
CA ASP A 236 1.78 5.75 -16.37
C ASP A 236 3.00 5.76 -15.42
N LEU A 237 3.53 4.60 -15.04
CA LEU A 237 4.70 4.46 -14.17
C LEU A 237 5.82 3.65 -14.85
N GLU A 238 6.48 4.26 -15.83
CA GLU A 238 7.84 3.86 -16.22
C GLU A 238 8.83 4.17 -15.08
N ILE A 239 8.83 3.36 -14.03
CA ILE A 239 9.90 3.41 -13.01
C ILE A 239 11.07 2.60 -13.56
N ASN A 240 11.91 3.27 -14.33
CA ASN A 240 13.14 2.70 -14.87
C ASN A 240 14.14 2.51 -13.72
N PHE A 241 14.22 1.30 -13.18
CA PHE A 241 15.24 0.90 -12.20
C PHE A 241 16.53 0.50 -12.93
N ASN A 242 17.20 1.48 -13.55
CA ASN A 242 18.57 1.31 -14.01
C ASN A 242 19.57 1.60 -12.88
#